data_AF-A0A4R9VMP7-F1
#
_entry.id   AF-A0A4R9VMP7-F1
#
_cell.length_a   1.000
_cell.length_b   1.000
_cell.length_c   1.000
_cell.angle_alpha   90.00
_cell.angle_beta   90.00
_cell.angle_gamma   90.00
#
_symmetry.space_group_name_H-M   'P 1'
#
loop_
_entity.id
_entity.type
_entity.pdbx_description
1 polymer ?
#
loop_
_entity_poly.entity_id
_entity_poly.type
_entity_poly.pdbx_seq_one_letter_code
_entity_poly.pdbx_strand_id
1 'polypeptide(L)' 'MTAEDTAAAPVTHSGFVALIGAPNAGKSTLVNQLVGAKVSIVTHKVQ' A
#
# COMPACT_ATOMS: atom_id res chain seq x y z
N MET A 1 -39.71 -22.21 -11.25
CA MET A 1 -39.31 -21.18 -10.26
C MET A 1 -37.84 -21.37 -9.99
N THR A 2 -36.98 -20.85 -10.88
CA THR A 2 -35.54 -20.80 -10.67
C THR A 2 -35.23 -19.36 -10.28
N ALA A 3 -34.88 -19.15 -9.01
CA ALA A 3 -34.37 -17.87 -8.54
C ALA A 3 -32.90 -17.81 -8.94
N GLU A 4 -32.58 -16.88 -9.84
CA GLU A 4 -31.22 -16.54 -10.24
C GLU A 4 -30.49 -15.92 -9.05
N ASP A 5 -29.52 -16.66 -8.51
CA ASP A 5 -28.54 -16.14 -7.55
C ASP A 5 -27.65 -15.12 -8.28
N THR A 6 -28.01 -13.84 -8.19
CA THR A 6 -27.21 -12.75 -8.75
C THR A 6 -26.02 -12.51 -7.84
N ALA A 7 -24.95 -13.27 -8.07
CA ALA A 7 -23.65 -13.04 -7.45
C ALA A 7 -23.14 -11.64 -7.86
N ALA A 8 -23.31 -10.65 -6.99
CA ALA A 8 -22.76 -9.33 -7.17
C ALA A 8 -21.23 -9.43 -7.32
N ALA A 9 -20.70 -8.94 -8.44
CA ALA A 9 -19.25 -8.91 -8.66
C ALA A 9 -18.56 -8.15 -7.51
N PRO A 10 -17.37 -8.60 -7.05
CA PRO A 10 -16.68 -7.96 -5.94
C PRO A 10 -16.34 -6.51 -6.29
N VAL A 11 -16.62 -5.60 -5.35
CA VAL A 11 -16.29 -4.18 -5.47
C VAL A 11 -14.78 -4.02 -5.27
N THR A 12 -14.09 -3.46 -6.28
CA THR A 12 -12.65 -3.17 -6.20
C THR A 12 -12.42 -1.76 -5.68
N HIS A 13 -11.52 -1.60 -4.70
CA HIS A 13 -11.10 -0.30 -4.18
C HIS A 13 -9.70 0.07 -4.70
N SER A 14 -9.51 1.35 -5.04
CA SER A 14 -8.24 1.91 -5.49
C SER A 14 -8.11 3.37 -5.04
N GLY A 15 -6.88 3.81 -4.77
CA GLY A 15 -6.58 5.18 -4.33
C GLY A 15 -5.08 5.41 -4.11
N PHE A 16 -4.72 6.67 -3.84
CA PHE A 16 -3.35 7.09 -3.55
C PHE A 16 -3.19 7.41 -2.06
N VAL A 17 -1.99 7.14 -1.51
CA VAL A 17 -1.64 7.43 -0.13
C VAL A 17 -0.30 8.17 -0.08
N ALA A 18 -0.26 9.29 0.63
CA ALA A 18 0.99 10.00 0.91
C ALA A 18 1.55 9.57 2.27
N LEU A 19 2.84 9.23 2.31
CA LEU A 19 3.55 8.91 3.55
C LEU A 19 4.56 10.02 3.87
N ILE A 20 4.29 10.81 4.91
CA ILE A 20 5.06 12.02 5.27
C ILE A 20 5.64 11.90 6.68
N GLY A 21 6.81 12.49 6.91
CA GLY A 21 7.51 12.49 8.19
C GLY A 21 8.97 12.92 8.04
N ALA A 22 9.63 13.21 9.16
CA ALA A 22 11.01 13.68 9.22
C ALA A 22 11.99 12.78 8.42
N PRO A 23 13.14 13.32 7.96
CA PRO A 23 14.18 12.51 7.35
C PRO A 23 14.51 11.29 8.22
N ASN A 24 14.65 10.12 7.60
CA ASN A 24 14.99 8.86 8.28
C ASN A 24 13.98 8.36 9.33
N ALA A 25 12.76 8.90 9.38
CA ALA A 25 11.67 8.39 10.23
C ALA A 25 11.16 6.97 9.88
N GLY A 26 11.86 6.22 9.02
CA GLY A 26 11.48 4.85 8.67
C GLY A 26 10.41 4.71 7.58
N LYS A 27 10.06 5.79 6.88
CA LYS A 27 9.03 5.81 5.81
C LYS A 27 9.30 4.75 4.73
N SER A 28 10.52 4.70 4.20
CA SER A 28 10.94 3.73 3.19
C SER A 28 10.93 2.29 3.71
N THR A 29 11.23 2.09 5.00
CA THR A 29 11.14 0.78 5.66
C THR A 29 9.69 0.29 5.70
N LEU A 30 8.75 1.16 6.09
CA LEU A 30 7.32 0.84 6.12
C LEU A 30 6.80 0.48 4.73
N VAL A 31 7.15 1.27 3.70
CA VAL A 31 6.76 0.98 2.30
C VAL A 31 7.28 -0.39 1.86
N ASN A 32 8.55 -0.70 2.15
CA ASN A 32 9.13 -1.99 1.75
C ASN A 32 8.42 -3.17 2.42
N GLN A 33 7.96 -3.01 3.66
CA GLN A 33 7.17 -4.04 4.35
C GLN A 33 5.76 -4.18 3.77
N LEU A 34 5.09 -3.07 3.46
CA LEU A 34 3.75 -3.08 2.86
C LEU A 34 3.72 -3.70 1.46
N VAL A 35 4.79 -3.49 0.67
CA VAL A 35 4.89 -4.04 -0.68
C VAL A 35 5.51 -5.45 -0.69
N GLY A 36 6.14 -5.89 0.40
CA GLY A 36 6.83 -7.18 0.49
C GLY A 36 8.13 -7.25 -0.34
N ALA A 37 8.60 -6.12 -0.84
CA ALA A 37 9.81 -6.00 -1.66
C ALA A 37 10.57 -4.72 -1.33
N LYS A 38 11.87 -4.70 -1.59
CA LYS A 38 12.72 -3.51 -1.40
C LYS A 38 12.53 -2.53 -2.56
N VAL A 39 11.44 -1.76 -2.53
CA VAL A 39 11.06 -0.80 -3.58
C VAL A 39 11.58 0.61 -3.29
N SER A 40 11.86 0.92 -2.03
CA SER A 40 12.35 2.22 -1.58
C SER A 40 13.72 2.10 -0.90
N ILE A 41 14.60 3.08 -1.19
CA ILE A 41 15.94 3.17 -0.60
C ILE A 41 15.83 3.57 0.87
N VAL A 42 16.57 2.86 1.73
CA VAL A 42 16.71 3.16 3.16
C VAL A 42 18.16 3.55 3.41
N THR A 43 18.39 4.73 3.98
CA THR A 43 19.72 5.23 4.36
C THR A 43 19.65 5.97 5.69
N HIS A 44 20.74 5.96 6.44
CA HIS A 44 20.87 6.71 7.69
C HIS A 44 21.48 8.11 7.49
N LYS A 45 21.92 8.44 6.26
CA LYS A 45 22.32 9.81 5.94
C LYS A 45 21.07 10.69 5.80
N VAL A 46 21.12 11.87 6.41
CA VAL A 46 20.12 12.92 6.14
C VAL A 46 20.40 13.47 4.75
N GLN A 47 19.36 13.51 3.92
CA GLN A 47 19.34 14.13 2.60
C GLN A 47 18.44 15.36 2.65
#